data_AF-A0AA37PA08-F1
#
_entry.id   AF-A0AA37PA08-F1
#
_cell.length_a   1.000
_cell.length_b   1.000
_cell.length_c   1.000
_cell.angle_alpha   90.00
_cell.angle_beta   90.00
_cell.angle_gamma   90.00
#
_symmetry.space_group_name_H-M   'P 1'
#
loop_
_entity.id
_entity.type
_entity.pdbx_description
1 polymer ?
#
loop_
_entity_poly.entity_id
_entity_poly.type
_entity_poly.pdbx_seq_one_letter_code
_entity_poly.pdbx_strand_id
1 'polypeptide(L)'
;MAQPSYATASIKELARLVDEIWFLSGDISVDPSWYTKRASLSMIYASSELFMTNDRSSDFQDTRDFLRRRLDEVREAGGVLGSVGQWVGFTASAGINVLRSKGLRI
;
A
#
# COMPACT_ATOMS: atom_id res chain seq x y z
N MET A 1 -2.33 11.71 -23.48
CA MET A 1 -2.27 10.45 -22.70
C MET A 1 -3.65 9.98 -22.20
N ALA A 2 -4.61 10.87 -21.95
CA ALA A 2 -5.95 10.48 -21.42
C ALA A 2 -7.00 10.05 -22.47
N GLN A 3 -6.60 9.64 -23.68
CA GLN A 3 -7.59 9.14 -24.65
C GLN A 3 -7.97 7.70 -24.28
N PRO A 4 -9.28 7.34 -24.28
CA PRO A 4 -9.73 6.01 -23.85
C PRO A 4 -9.09 4.85 -24.61
N SER A 5 -8.75 5.06 -25.89
CA SER A 5 -8.08 4.07 -26.75
C SER A 5 -6.70 3.64 -26.22
N TYR A 6 -6.00 4.51 -25.51
CA TYR A 6 -4.67 4.22 -24.96
C TYR A 6 -4.71 3.76 -23.51
N ALA A 7 -5.87 3.78 -22.84
CA ALA A 7 -5.98 3.47 -21.41
C ALA A 7 -5.41 2.09 -21.07
N THR A 8 -5.77 1.06 -21.84
CA THR A 8 -5.27 -0.31 -21.64
C THR A 8 -3.76 -0.41 -21.79
N ALA A 9 -3.19 0.26 -22.79
CA ALA A 9 -1.74 0.26 -23.01
C ALA A 9 -1.02 1.01 -21.88
N SER A 10 -1.52 2.18 -21.50
CA SER A 10 -0.94 2.98 -20.40
C SER A 10 -0.96 2.25 -19.06
N ILE A 11 -2.08 1.57 -18.72
CA ILE A 11 -2.16 0.77 -17.49
C ILE A 11 -1.16 -0.39 -17.51
N LYS A 12 -0.99 -1.03 -18.66
CA LYS A 12 -0.02 -2.13 -18.81
C LYS A 12 1.42 -1.67 -18.61
N GLU A 13 1.79 -0.52 -19.17
CA GLU A 13 3.14 0.03 -18.97
C GLU A 13 3.35 0.51 -17.53
N LEU A 14 2.34 1.13 -16.91
CA LEU A 14 2.40 1.49 -15.49
C LEU A 14 2.60 0.24 -14.60
N ALA A 15 1.87 -0.85 -14.89
CA ALA A 15 2.01 -2.09 -14.14
C ALA A 15 3.43 -2.68 -14.26
N ARG A 16 4.03 -2.62 -15.46
CA ARG A 16 5.43 -3.06 -15.68
C ARG A 16 6.43 -2.19 -14.95
N LEU A 17 6.28 -0.87 -15.02
CA LEU A 17 7.13 0.08 -14.32
C LEU A 17 7.12 -0.18 -12.81
N VAL A 18 5.92 -0.34 -12.24
CA VAL A 18 5.74 -0.60 -10.82
C VAL A 18 6.31 -1.97 -10.42
N ASP A 19 6.15 -2.99 -11.26
CA ASP A 19 6.75 -4.30 -11.05
C ASP A 19 8.28 -4.22 -11.00
N GLU A 20 8.88 -3.46 -11.93
CA GLU A 20 10.32 -3.24 -11.99
C GLU A 20 10.84 -2.45 -10.78
N ILE A 21 10.14 -1.40 -10.33
CA ILE A 21 10.51 -0.66 -9.11
C ILE A 21 10.53 -1.60 -7.89
N TRP A 22 9.51 -2.45 -7.73
CA TRP A 22 9.46 -3.41 -6.62
C TRP A 22 10.53 -4.49 -6.74
N PHE A 23 10.80 -5.00 -7.94
CA PHE A 23 11.88 -5.94 -8.20
C PHE A 23 13.24 -5.34 -7.82
N LEU A 24 13.53 -4.12 -8.27
CA LEU A 24 14.77 -3.40 -7.93
C LEU A 24 14.87 -3.03 -6.44
N SER A 25 13.73 -2.90 -5.76
CA SER A 25 13.66 -2.69 -4.31
C SER A 25 13.83 -3.98 -3.50
N GLY A 26 13.96 -5.14 -4.16
CA GLY A 26 14.18 -6.45 -3.54
C GLY A 26 12.91 -7.15 -3.03
N ASP A 27 11.72 -6.79 -3.54
CA ASP A 27 10.49 -7.48 -3.18
C ASP A 27 10.43 -8.90 -3.74
N ILE A 28 10.17 -9.88 -2.87
CA ILE A 28 10.03 -11.31 -3.22
C ILE A 28 8.64 -11.86 -2.85
N SER A 29 7.64 -10.99 -2.77
CA SER A 29 6.30 -11.35 -2.30
C SER A 29 5.63 -12.34 -3.25
N VAL A 30 5.10 -13.43 -2.70
CA VAL A 30 4.28 -14.42 -3.43
C VAL A 30 2.89 -14.59 -2.81
N ASP A 31 2.63 -13.87 -1.72
CA ASP A 31 1.38 -13.83 -0.98
C ASP A 31 0.47 -12.70 -1.49
N PRO A 32 -0.79 -12.59 -1.02
CA PRO A 32 -1.72 -11.55 -1.46
C PRO A 32 -1.19 -10.11 -1.36
N SER A 33 -0.19 -9.84 -0.51
CA SER A 33 0.47 -8.52 -0.45
C SER A 33 1.09 -8.09 -1.78
N TRP A 34 1.41 -9.02 -2.68
CA TRP A 34 1.89 -8.74 -4.03
C TRP A 34 0.96 -7.76 -4.78
N TYR A 35 -0.35 -7.98 -4.71
CA TYR A 35 -1.36 -7.15 -5.36
C TYR A 35 -1.46 -5.78 -4.70
N THR A 36 -1.51 -5.75 -3.37
CA THR A 36 -1.65 -4.50 -2.61
C THR A 36 -0.43 -3.60 -2.79
N LYS A 37 0.78 -4.16 -2.80
CA LYS A 37 2.03 -3.42 -3.06
C LYS A 37 2.05 -2.76 -4.44
N ARG A 38 1.63 -3.48 -5.49
CA ARG A 38 1.59 -2.95 -6.86
C ARG A 38 0.46 -1.95 -7.06
N ALA A 39 -0.72 -2.22 -6.51
CA ALA A 39 -1.84 -1.29 -6.57
C ALA A 39 -1.52 0.04 -5.86
N SER A 40 -0.97 -0.02 -4.65
CA SER A 40 -0.60 1.17 -3.88
C SER A 40 0.48 2.00 -4.58
N LEU A 41 1.57 1.37 -5.04
CA LEU A 41 2.63 2.10 -5.74
C LEU A 41 2.15 2.70 -7.07
N SER A 42 1.29 1.99 -7.81
CA SER A 42 0.66 2.54 -9.04
C SER A 42 -0.16 3.79 -8.76
N MET A 43 -0.94 3.78 -7.67
CA MET A 43 -1.73 4.93 -7.23
C MET A 43 -0.84 6.09 -6.80
N ILE A 44 0.24 5.82 -6.05
CA ILE A 44 1.21 6.84 -5.63
C ILE A 44 1.86 7.48 -6.85
N TYR A 45 2.30 6.68 -7.83
CA TYR A 45 2.91 7.19 -9.06
C TYR A 45 1.96 8.09 -9.82
N ALA A 46 0.75 7.60 -10.15
CA ALA A 46 -0.22 8.35 -10.94
C ALA A 46 -0.68 9.64 -10.24
N SER A 47 -0.88 9.61 -8.92
CA SER A 47 -1.25 10.80 -8.15
C SER A 47 -0.11 11.82 -8.05
N SER A 48 1.14 11.35 -7.91
CA SER A 48 2.32 12.22 -7.88
C SER A 48 2.59 12.84 -9.25
N GLU A 49 2.44 12.07 -10.33
CA GLU A 49 2.53 12.57 -11.71
C GLU A 49 1.47 13.64 -11.97
N LEU A 50 0.23 13.42 -11.52
CA LEU A 50 -0.83 14.43 -11.63
C LEU A 50 -0.51 15.69 -10.83
N PHE A 51 -0.04 15.55 -9.58
CA PHE A 51 0.38 16.67 -8.74
C PHE A 51 1.50 17.49 -9.41
N MET A 52 2.48 16.79 -9.99
CA MET A 52 3.63 17.38 -10.69
C MET A 52 3.22 18.29 -11.84
N THR A 53 2.09 18.00 -12.53
CA THR A 53 1.62 18.84 -13.65
C THR A 53 1.28 20.28 -13.26
N ASN A 54 1.00 20.53 -11.98
CA ASN A 54 0.62 21.84 -11.46
C ASN A 54 1.66 22.42 -10.49
N ASP A 55 2.74 21.69 -10.21
CA ASP A 55 3.80 22.12 -9.31
C ASP A 55 4.69 23.19 -9.98
N ARG A 56 4.87 24.32 -9.29
CA ARG A 56 5.73 25.44 -9.72
C ARG A 56 6.86 25.74 -8.73
N SER A 57 7.03 24.90 -7.72
CA SER A 57 8.13 25.00 -6.77
C SER A 57 9.48 24.77 -7.47
N SER A 58 10.56 25.29 -6.89
CA SER A 58 11.90 25.07 -7.41
C SER A 58 12.25 23.58 -7.39
N ASP A 59 12.67 23.03 -8.53
CA ASP A 59 13.06 21.62 -8.66
C ASP A 59 11.98 20.61 -8.19
N PHE A 60 10.70 20.98 -8.31
CA PHE A 60 9.56 20.13 -7.93
C PHE A 60 9.60 19.68 -6.46
N GLN A 61 10.08 20.53 -5.55
CA GLN A 61 10.15 20.23 -4.12
C GLN A 61 8.79 19.79 -3.55
N ASP A 62 7.71 20.48 -3.91
CA ASP A 62 6.36 20.16 -3.43
C ASP A 62 5.90 18.77 -3.91
N THR A 63 6.24 18.38 -5.14
CA THR A 63 5.98 17.04 -5.66
C THR A 63 6.75 15.98 -4.88
N ARG A 64 8.02 16.23 -4.55
CA ARG A 64 8.85 15.29 -3.78
C ARG A 64 8.30 15.12 -2.37
N ASP A 65 7.82 16.19 -1.74
CA ASP A 65 7.20 16.14 -0.43
C ASP A 65 5.81 15.49 -0.46
N PHE A 66 5.04 15.70 -1.53
CA PHE A 66 3.80 14.95 -1.77
C PHE A 66 4.07 13.44 -1.89
N LEU A 67 5.04 13.05 -2.72
CA LEU A 67 5.44 11.65 -2.91
C LEU A 67 5.85 11.00 -1.59
N ARG A 68 6.70 11.66 -0.79
CA ARG A 68 7.13 11.15 0.52
C ARG A 68 5.95 10.90 1.45
N ARG A 69 5.03 11.87 1.59
CA ARG A 69 3.83 11.73 2.43
C ARG A 69 2.97 10.54 2.00
N ARG A 70 2.77 10.34 0.69
CA ARG A 70 1.99 9.20 0.17
C ARG A 70 2.66 7.85 0.44
N LEU A 71 3.99 7.78 0.36
CA LEU A 71 4.74 6.56 0.73
C LEU A 71 4.62 6.27 2.23
N ASP A 72 4.74 7.30 3.07
CA ASP A 72 4.60 7.17 4.53
C ASP A 72 3.19 6.72 4.93
N GLU A 73 2.14 7.26 4.31
CA GLU A 73 0.75 6.87 4.55
C GLU A 73 0.49 5.39 4.25
N VAL A 74 1.03 4.86 3.15
CA VAL A 74 0.88 3.43 2.82
C VAL A 74 1.61 2.56 3.84
N ARG A 75 2.78 2.98 4.30
CA ARG A 75 3.53 2.28 5.35
C ARG A 75 2.77 2.28 6.68
N GLU A 76 2.20 3.42 7.06
CA GLU A 76 1.39 3.55 8.28
C GLU A 76 0.12 2.71 8.20
N ALA A 77 -0.62 2.78 7.08
CA ALA A 77 -1.84 1.98 6.88
C ALA A 77 -1.58 0.48 7.00
N GLY A 78 -0.45 -0.01 6.46
CA GLY A 78 -0.03 -1.40 6.64
C GLY A 78 0.26 -1.76 8.10
N GLY A 79 0.92 -0.86 8.84
CA GLY A 79 1.18 -1.04 10.26
C GLY A 79 -0.09 -1.06 11.13
N VAL A 80 -1.03 -0.15 10.86
CA VAL A 80 -2.30 -0.06 11.57
C VAL A 80 -3.12 -1.35 11.39
N LEU A 81 -3.26 -1.84 10.15
CA LEU A 81 -3.99 -3.09 9.89
C LEU A 81 -3.37 -4.29 10.63
N GLY A 82 -2.04 -4.39 10.66
CA GLY A 82 -1.34 -5.42 11.43
C GLY A 82 -1.62 -5.33 12.93
N SER A 83 -1.55 -4.13 13.49
CA SER A 83 -1.77 -3.89 14.92
C SER A 83 -3.20 -4.23 15.37
N VAL A 84 -4.21 -3.90 14.56
CA VAL A 84 -5.62 -4.22 14.83
C VAL A 84 -5.85 -5.73 14.81
N GLY A 85 -5.29 -6.44 13.82
CA GLY A 85 -5.37 -7.90 13.75
C GLY A 85 -4.77 -8.57 14.99
N GLN A 86 -3.61 -8.08 15.45
CA GLN A 86 -2.97 -8.58 16.67
C GLN A 86 -3.81 -8.34 17.93
N TRP A 87 -4.41 -7.14 18.06
CA TRP A 87 -5.28 -6.81 19.20
C TRP A 87 -6.53 -7.70 19.26
N VAL A 88 -7.18 -7.96 18.11
CA VAL A 88 -8.34 -8.87 18.03
C VAL A 88 -7.94 -10.29 18.42
N GLY A 89 -6.82 -10.79 17.89
CA GLY A 89 -6.32 -12.12 18.24
C GLY A 89 -5.98 -12.29 19.73
N PHE A 90 -5.37 -11.25 20.33
CA PHE A 90 -5.12 -11.22 21.76
C PHE A 90 -6.41 -11.23 22.58
N THR A 91 -7.39 -10.39 22.23
CA THR A 91 -8.67 -10.30 22.95
C THR A 91 -9.47 -11.62 22.85
N ALA A 92 -9.49 -12.23 21.67
CA ALA A 92 -10.16 -13.51 21.46
C ALA A 92 -9.50 -14.65 22.27
N SER A 93 -8.17 -14.75 22.24
CA SER A 93 -7.44 -15.78 23.00
C SER A 93 -7.54 -15.56 24.51
N ALA A 94 -7.51 -14.31 24.99
CA ALA A 94 -7.77 -13.99 26.39
C ALA A 94 -9.19 -14.41 26.80
N GLY A 95 -10.20 -14.10 25.99
CA GLY A 95 -11.59 -14.52 26.23
C GLY A 95 -11.76 -16.05 26.27
N ILE A 96 -11.15 -16.77 25.33
CA ILE A 96 -11.15 -18.23 25.28
C ILE A 96 -10.46 -18.82 26.53
N ASN A 97 -9.32 -18.28 26.93
CA ASN A 97 -8.60 -18.74 28.12
C ASN A 97 -9.41 -18.54 29.41
N VAL A 98 -10.11 -17.41 29.54
CA VAL A 98 -11.00 -17.14 30.68
C VAL A 98 -12.23 -18.07 30.69
N LEU A 99 -12.79 -18.39 29.52
CA LEU A 99 -13.89 -19.35 29.41
C LEU A 99 -13.44 -20.77 29.78
N ARG A 100 -12.26 -21.19 29.29
CA ARG A 100 -11.64 -22.47 29.64
C ARG A 100 -11.32 -22.56 31.13
N SER A 101 -10.84 -21.48 31.76
CA SER A 101 -10.55 -21.48 33.20
C SER A 101 -11.81 -21.55 34.07
N LYS A 102 -12.99 -21.19 33.54
CA LYS A 102 -14.29 -21.31 34.24
C LYS A 102 -14.98 -22.66 34.05
N GLY A 103 -14.30 -23.66 33.48
CA GLY A 103 -14.77 -25.04 33.43
C GLY A 103 -15.72 -25.37 32.28
N LEU A 104 -15.88 -24.46 31.31
CA LEU A 104 -16.57 -24.76 30.05
C LEU A 104 -15.70 -25.70 29.21
N ARG A 105 -16.22 -26.90 28.91
CA ARG A 105 -15.62 -27.83 27.96
C ARG A 105 -15.85 -27.28 26.54
N ILE A 106 -14.85 -26.58 26.01
CA ILE A 106 -14.74 -26.14 24.61
C ILE A 106 -13.45 -26.71 24.04
#